data_AF-A0A365ZJ25-F1
#
_entry.id   AF-A0A365ZJ25-F1
#
_cell.length_a   1.000
_cell.length_b   1.000
_cell.length_c   1.000
_cell.angle_alpha   90.00
_cell.angle_beta   90.00
_cell.angle_gamma   90.00
#
_symmetry.space_group_name_H-M   'P 1'
#
loop_
_entity.id
_entity.type
_entity.pdbx_description
1 polymer ?
#
loop_
_entity_poly.entity_id
_entity_poly.type
_entity_poly.pdbx_seq_one_letter_code
_entity_poly.pdbx_strand_id
1 'polypeptide(L)' 'MNAYSPTAPSQNPQPALPRTEEPTAEQRRRAVRAIASAASDATECAELLEALGLSPEEGRRIPTQRDR' A
#
# COMPACT_ATOMS: atom_id res chain seq x y z
N MET A 1 -47.41 -37.78 1.53
CA MET A 1 -46.20 -37.20 0.92
C MET A 1 -45.99 -35.81 1.49
N ASN A 2 -45.01 -35.59 2.37
CA ASN A 2 -44.64 -34.25 2.84
C ASN A 2 -43.37 -33.82 2.12
N ALA A 3 -43.46 -32.76 1.32
CA ALA A 3 -42.34 -32.20 0.58
C ALA A 3 -41.45 -31.40 1.54
N TYR A 4 -40.25 -31.91 1.83
CA TYR A 4 -39.19 -31.12 2.45
C TYR A 4 -38.53 -30.30 1.36
N SER A 5 -38.74 -28.98 1.37
CA SER A 5 -37.94 -28.03 0.57
C SER A 5 -36.76 -27.56 1.41
N PRO A 6 -35.50 -27.85 1.03
CA PRO A 6 -34.33 -27.33 1.71
C PRO A 6 -33.70 -26.23 0.85
N THR A 7 -34.13 -24.99 1.02
CA THR A 7 -33.39 -23.84 0.48
C THR A 7 -33.39 -22.70 1.48
N ALA A 8 -32.79 -22.93 2.65
CA ALA A 8 -32.18 -21.85 3.39
C ALA A 8 -30.89 -21.47 2.65
N PRO A 9 -30.71 -20.21 2.18
CA PRO A 9 -29.43 -19.79 1.64
C PRO A 9 -28.41 -19.86 2.78
N SER A 10 -27.46 -20.80 2.67
CA SER A 10 -26.33 -20.87 3.57
C SER A 10 -25.54 -19.56 3.41
N GLN A 11 -25.76 -18.60 4.30
CA GLN A 11 -24.90 -17.45 4.49
C GLN A 11 -23.59 -17.98 5.07
N ASN A 12 -22.76 -18.55 4.20
CA ASN A 12 -21.38 -18.85 4.54
C ASN A 12 -20.63 -17.51 4.45
N PRO A 13 -20.31 -16.84 5.58
CA PRO A 13 -19.54 -15.61 5.51
C PRO A 13 -18.18 -15.96 4.93
N GLN A 14 -17.95 -15.57 3.67
CA GLN A 14 -16.64 -15.74 3.05
C GLN A 14 -15.60 -15.04 3.94
N PRO A 15 -14.48 -15.69 4.29
CA PRO A 15 -13.41 -15.02 5.00
C PRO A 15 -12.99 -13.80 4.19
N ALA A 16 -13.13 -12.60 4.76
CA ALA A 16 -12.61 -11.39 4.14
C ALA A 16 -11.09 -11.53 4.09
N LEU A 17 -10.56 -11.89 2.92
CA LEU A 17 -9.12 -11.89 2.70
C LEU A 17 -8.58 -10.50 3.05
N PRO A 18 -7.41 -10.40 3.68
CA PRO A 18 -6.79 -9.10 3.92
C PRO A 18 -6.67 -8.39 2.57
N ARG A 19 -7.20 -7.17 2.48
CA ARG A 19 -7.15 -6.41 1.23
C ARG A 19 -5.68 -6.17 0.89
N THR A 20 -5.21 -6.82 -0.16
CA THR A 20 -3.90 -6.58 -0.78
C THR A 20 -4.00 -5.33 -1.65
N GLU A 21 -4.32 -4.19 -1.04
CA GLU A 21 -4.35 -2.92 -1.75
C GLU A 21 -2.91 -2.48 -1.96
N GLU A 22 -2.53 -2.25 -3.21
CA GLU A 22 -1.22 -1.67 -3.49
C GLU A 22 -1.13 -0.28 -2.86
N PRO A 23 0.02 0.09 -2.27
CA PRO A 23 0.18 1.38 -1.63
C PRO A 23 0.05 2.51 -2.65
N THR A 24 -0.77 3.50 -2.32
CA THR A 24 -0.95 4.70 -3.14
C THR A 24 0.36 5.46 -3.32
N ALA A 25 0.47 6.25 -4.39
CA ALA A 25 1.65 7.10 -4.64
C ALA A 25 1.98 8.03 -3.46
N GLU A 26 0.95 8.52 -2.75
CA GLU A 26 1.13 9.33 -1.55
C GLU A 26 1.76 8.54 -0.39
N GLN A 27 1.30 7.30 -0.17
CA GLN A 27 1.86 6.41 0.86
C GLN A 27 3.31 6.06 0.54
N ARG A 28 3.60 5.71 -0.72
CA ARG A 28 4.96 5.43 -1.19
C ARG A 28 5.88 6.64 -1.00
N ARG A 29 5.45 7.85 -1.37
CA ARG A 29 6.19 9.09 -1.11
C ARG A 29 6.50 9.31 0.37
N ARG A 30 5.52 9.10 1.25
CA ARG A 30 5.72 9.24 2.70
C ARG A 30 6.72 8.21 3.24
N ALA A 31 6.63 6.97 2.77
CA ALA A 31 7.56 5.91 3.14
C ALA A 31 9.00 6.27 2.75
N VAL A 32 9.23 6.70 1.49
CA VAL A 32 10.56 7.13 1.02
C VAL A 32 11.12 8.24 1.89
N ARG A 33 10.31 9.24 2.24
CA ARG A 33 10.75 10.36 3.09
C ARG A 33 11.06 9.95 4.52
N ALA A 34 10.26 9.03 5.09
CA ALA A 34 10.49 8.51 6.42
C ALA A 34 11.83 7.76 6.48
N ILE A 35 12.09 6.89 5.50
CA ILE A 35 13.34 6.14 5.38
C ILE A 35 14.52 7.09 5.21
N ALA A 36 14.43 8.03 4.27
CA ALA A 36 15.49 9.01 4.04
C ALA A 36 15.79 9.88 5.27
N SER A 37 14.80 10.12 6.14
CA SER A 37 15.00 10.84 7.40
C SER A 37 15.56 9.99 8.54
N ALA A 38 15.41 8.67 8.46
CA ALA A 38 15.83 7.73 9.50
C ALA A 38 17.21 7.11 9.22
N ALA A 39 17.62 7.05 7.95
CA ALA A 39 18.91 6.52 7.53
C ALA A 39 20.06 7.42 7.99
N SER A 40 21.17 6.79 8.36
CA SER A 40 22.40 7.43 8.83
C SER A 40 23.22 7.98 7.68
N ASP A 41 23.18 7.31 6.53
CA ASP A 41 23.88 7.71 5.31
C ASP A 41 23.10 7.33 4.04
N ALA A 42 23.66 7.74 2.90
CA ALA A 42 23.04 7.53 1.59
C ALA A 42 23.03 6.05 1.16
N THR A 43 24.00 5.26 1.60
CA THR A 43 24.10 3.83 1.28
C THR A 43 23.02 3.06 2.03
N GLU A 44 22.90 3.27 3.33
CA GLU A 44 21.85 2.68 4.17
C GLU A 44 20.46 3.06 3.66
N CYS A 45 20.25 4.33 3.27
CA CYS A 45 19.01 4.77 2.66
C CYS A 45 18.68 3.98 1.37
N ALA A 46 19.67 3.78 0.50
CA ALA A 46 19.48 3.05 -0.76
C ALA A 46 19.10 1.58 -0.50
N GLU A 47 19.79 0.91 0.42
CA GLU A 47 19.52 -0.49 0.79
C GLU A 47 18.10 -0.67 1.37
N LEU A 48 17.68 0.24 2.25
CA LEU A 48 16.34 0.20 2.85
C LEU A 48 15.22 0.44 1.81
N LEU A 49 15.46 1.33 0.84
CA LEU A 49 14.50 1.58 -0.23
C LEU A 49 14.40 0.39 -1.19
N GLU A 50 15.53 -0.21 -1.55
CA GLU A 50 15.59 -1.39 -2.41
C GLU A 50 14.84 -2.58 -1.77
N ALA A 51 15.07 -2.83 -0.48
CA ALA A 51 14.41 -3.90 0.27
C ALA A 51 12.87 -3.79 0.26
N LEU A 52 12.34 -2.57 0.10
CA LEU A 52 10.90 -2.28 0.06
C LEU A 52 10.36 -2.06 -1.36
N GLY A 53 11.19 -2.19 -2.39
CA GLY A 53 10.81 -1.94 -3.79
C GLY A 53 10.39 -0.48 -4.02
N LEU A 54 11.02 0.46 -3.33
CA LEU A 54 10.77 1.89 -3.45
C LEU A 54 11.85 2.58 -4.28
N SER A 55 11.46 3.55 -5.09
CA SER A 55 12.40 4.43 -5.80
C SER A 55 12.63 5.73 -5.02
N PRO A 56 13.88 6.24 -4.95
CA PRO A 56 14.17 7.56 -4.36
C PRO A 56 13.39 8.70 -5.03
N GLU A 57 13.03 8.54 -6.30
CA GLU A 57 12.30 9.55 -7.09
C GLU A 57 10.88 9.76 -6.58
N GLU A 58 10.27 8.72 -5.98
CA GLU A 58 8.92 8.78 -5.43
C GLU A 58 8.84 9.73 -4.22
N GLY A 59 9.97 10.00 -3.55
CA GLY A 59 10.06 10.98 -2.47
C GLY A 59 10.00 12.44 -2.94
N ARG A 60 10.23 12.70 -4.23
CA ARG A 60 10.28 14.05 -4.79
C ARG A 60 8.88 14.63 -4.95
N ARG A 61 8.70 15.89 -4.57
CA ARG A 61 7.56 16.68 -5.07
C ARG A 61 8.09 17.51 -6.23
N ILE A 62 7.55 17.31 -7.42
CA ILE A 62 7.69 18.31 -8.46
C ILE A 62 6.81 19.48 -8.01
N PRO A 63 7.37 20.65 -7.66
CA PRO A 63 6.54 21.81 -7.37
C PRO A 63 5.72 22.10 -8.63
N THR A 64 4.41 22.00 -8.53
CA THR A 64 3.52 22.56 -9.55
C THR A 64 3.76 24.06 -9.50
N GLN A 65 4.23 24.62 -10.62
CA GLN A 65 4.47 26.04 -10.75
C GLN A 65 3.20 26.77 -10.30
N ARG A 66 3.33 27.60 -9.28
CA ARG A 66 2.21 28.37 -8.74
C ARG A 66 2.00 29.52 -9.70
N ASP A 67 1.03 29.37 -10.61
CA ASP A 67 0.62 30.43 -11.52
C ASP A 67 0.28 31.69 -10.70
N ARG A 68 0.85 32.82 -11.10
CA ARG A 68 0.95 34.04 -10.31
C ARG A 68 0.01 35.10 -10.83
#